data_AF-A0A535ZM32-F1
#
_entry.id   AF-A0A535ZM32-F1
#
_cell.length_a   1.000
_cell.length_b   1.000
_cell.length_c   1.000
_cell.angle_alpha   90.00
_cell.angle_beta   90.00
_cell.angle_gamma   90.00
#
_symmetry.space_group_name_H-M   'P 1'
#
loop_
_entity.id
_entity.type
_entity.pdbx_description
1 polymer ?
#
loop_
_entity_poly.entity_id
_entity_poly.type
_entity_poly.pdbx_seq_one_letter_code
_entity_poly.pdbx_strand_id
1 'polypeptide(L)'
;PDVALLDIEMPGGDGITVAGELRKELPSCRTLILTTFGRPGFLRRAMESGVSGFMLKDAPAHELALAIRRTMAGERVVDPGLAAAALSAGVSPLSEREREVLVAGRDGAGIAEIARALFLSEGTVRNYLS
;
A
#
# COMPACT_ATOMS: atom_id res chain seq x y z
N PRO A 1 -10.92 2.44 -20.48
CA PRO A 1 -10.45 3.64 -19.77
C PRO A 1 -8.93 3.71 -19.89
N ASP A 2 -8.36 4.89 -20.17
CA ASP A 2 -6.91 5.02 -20.38
C ASP A 2 -6.14 5.14 -19.06
N VAL A 3 -6.73 5.85 -18.09
CA VAL A 3 -6.22 5.99 -16.73
C VAL A 3 -7.37 5.83 -15.73
N ALA A 4 -7.18 4.99 -14.72
CA ALA A 4 -8.04 4.87 -13.56
C ALA A 4 -7.40 5.61 -12.38
N LEU A 5 -8.11 6.63 -11.87
CA LEU A 5 -7.82 7.24 -10.57
C LEU A 5 -8.44 6.38 -9.47
N LEU A 6 -7.64 5.99 -8.49
CA LEU A 6 -8.08 5.10 -7.42
C LEU A 6 -7.70 5.70 -6.07
N ASP A 7 -8.65 5.67 -5.14
CA ASP A 7 -8.38 5.95 -3.74
C ASP A 7 -7.83 4.71 -3.05
N ILE A 8 -6.93 4.87 -2.08
CA ILE A 8 -6.51 3.74 -1.24
C ILE A 8 -7.66 3.27 -0.36
N GLU A 9 -8.39 4.21 0.22
CA GLU A 9 -9.46 3.92 1.18
C GLU A 9 -10.80 3.81 0.44
N MET A 10 -11.25 2.58 0.17
CA MET A 10 -12.52 2.33 -0.50
C MET A 10 -13.41 1.38 0.32
N PRO A 11 -14.74 1.52 0.27
CA PRO A 11 -15.63 0.52 0.83
C PRO A 11 -15.41 -0.84 0.13
N GLY A 12 -15.20 -1.91 0.91
CA GLY A 12 -15.07 -3.28 0.39
C GLY A 12 -13.70 -3.66 -0.19
N GLY A 13 -12.69 -2.80 -0.11
CA GLY A 13 -11.33 -3.13 -0.57
C GLY A 13 -10.34 -1.97 -0.45
N ASP A 14 -9.11 -2.18 -0.92
CA ASP A 14 -8.12 -1.10 -1.05
C ASP A 14 -7.76 -0.82 -2.51
N GLY A 15 -7.46 0.44 -2.84
CA GLY A 15 -7.17 0.85 -4.22
C GLY A 15 -5.93 0.19 -4.82
N ILE A 16 -5.01 -0.27 -3.99
CA ILE A 16 -3.79 -0.97 -4.42
C ILE A 16 -4.15 -2.37 -4.92
N THR A 17 -5.06 -3.05 -4.24
CA THR A 17 -5.60 -4.36 -4.60
C THR A 17 -6.38 -4.24 -5.90
N VAL A 18 -7.29 -3.27 -5.99
CA VAL A 18 -8.04 -2.98 -7.23
C VAL A 18 -7.10 -2.65 -8.38
N ALA A 19 -6.01 -1.91 -8.14
CA ALA A 19 -5.02 -1.63 -9.18
C ALA A 19 -4.33 -2.91 -9.68
N GLY A 20 -4.03 -3.85 -8.78
CA GLY A 20 -3.47 -5.16 -9.11
C GLY A 20 -4.43 -6.04 -9.92
N GLU A 21 -5.72 -5.98 -9.61
CA GLU A 21 -6.78 -6.68 -10.36
C GLU A 21 -6.99 -6.05 -11.74
N LEU A 22 -7.13 -4.73 -11.82
CA LEU A 22 -7.25 -3.99 -13.08
C LEU A 22 -6.08 -4.26 -14.03
N ARG A 23 -4.86 -4.40 -13.50
CA ARG A 23 -3.70 -4.75 -14.32
C ARG A 23 -3.82 -6.13 -14.97
N LYS A 24 -4.49 -7.08 -14.32
CA LYS A 24 -4.71 -8.43 -14.85
C LYS A 24 -5.85 -8.46 -15.86
N GLU A 25 -6.95 -7.78 -15.56
CA GLU A 25 -8.17 -7.81 -16.37
C GLU A 25 -8.14 -6.81 -17.54
N LEU A 26 -7.50 -5.66 -17.35
CA LEU A 26 -7.43 -4.57 -18.32
C LEU A 26 -6.00 -3.96 -18.35
N PRO A 27 -4.99 -4.71 -18.85
CA PRO A 27 -3.58 -4.31 -18.80
C PRO A 27 -3.25 -3.02 -19.57
N SER A 28 -4.13 -2.57 -20.46
CA SER A 28 -4.00 -1.27 -21.16
C SER A 28 -4.41 -0.07 -20.29
N CYS A 29 -5.17 -0.31 -19.22
CA CYS A 29 -5.58 0.72 -18.27
C CYS A 29 -4.46 0.98 -17.27
N ARG A 30 -4.00 2.23 -17.23
CA ARG A 30 -2.98 2.66 -16.27
C ARG A 30 -3.66 3.10 -14.99
N THR A 31 -3.04 2.86 -13.85
CA THR A 31 -3.62 3.21 -12.55
C THR A 31 -2.80 4.31 -11.88
N LEU A 32 -3.51 5.28 -11.31
CA LEU A 32 -2.94 6.36 -10.52
C LEU A 32 -3.64 6.39 -9.16
N ILE A 33 -2.87 6.20 -8.09
CA ILE A 33 -3.36 6.23 -6.72
C ILE A 33 -3.39 7.68 -6.22
N LEU A 34 -4.50 8.06 -5.60
CA LEU A 34 -4.70 9.32 -4.88
C LEU A 34 -5.07 9.01 -3.44
N THR A 35 -4.26 9.45 -2.49
CA THR A 35 -4.53 9.20 -1.06
C THR A 35 -4.49 10.47 -0.24
N THR A 36 -5.26 10.52 0.84
CA THR A 36 -5.14 11.58 1.85
C THR A 36 -3.85 11.43 2.65
N PHE A 37 -3.41 10.18 2.89
CA PHE A 37 -2.24 9.87 3.71
C PHE A 37 -1.18 9.16 2.87
N GLY A 38 -0.11 9.88 2.53
CA GLY A 38 1.04 9.31 1.86
C GLY A 38 1.99 8.63 2.83
N ARG A 39 1.62 7.43 3.30
CA ARG A 39 2.51 6.61 4.12
C ARG A 39 3.53 5.88 3.23
N PRO A 40 4.83 5.85 3.58
CA PRO A 40 5.86 5.11 2.86
C PRO A 40 5.48 3.68 2.45
N GLY A 41 4.83 2.95 3.36
CA GLY A 41 4.40 1.57 3.11
C GLY A 41 3.35 1.43 2.00
N PHE A 42 2.48 2.43 1.82
CA PHE A 42 1.50 2.42 0.74
C PHE A 42 2.14 2.69 -0.62
N LEU A 43 3.07 3.63 -0.70
CA LEU A 43 3.81 3.88 -1.94
C LEU A 43 4.53 2.61 -2.39
N ARG A 44 5.26 1.94 -1.48
CA ARG A 44 5.97 0.71 -1.82
C ARG A 44 5.02 -0.38 -2.33
N ARG A 45 3.93 -0.67 -1.60
CA ARG A 45 2.92 -1.65 -2.02
C ARG A 45 2.28 -1.32 -3.37
N ALA A 46 1.99 -0.05 -3.64
CA ALA A 46 1.43 0.40 -4.91
C ALA A 46 2.41 0.20 -6.08
N MET A 47 3.69 0.51 -5.88
CA MET A 47 4.71 0.29 -6.91
C MET A 47 4.91 -1.20 -7.19
N GLU A 48 4.88 -2.04 -6.16
CA GLU A 48 4.95 -3.51 -6.29
C GLU A 48 3.73 -4.09 -7.04
N SER A 49 2.53 -3.50 -6.89
CA SER A 49 1.35 -3.91 -7.67
C SER A 49 1.40 -3.44 -9.14
N GLY A 50 2.31 -2.52 -9.47
CA GLY A 50 2.51 -2.00 -10.83
C GLY A 50 1.68 -0.76 -11.16
N VAL A 51 1.29 0.00 -10.14
CA VAL A 51 0.66 1.31 -10.31
C VAL A 51 1.56 2.23 -11.13
N SER A 52 0.96 3.05 -11.99
CA SER A 52 1.66 4.00 -12.85
C SER A 52 1.87 5.37 -12.18
N GLY A 53 1.10 5.72 -11.16
CA GLY A 53 1.43 6.88 -10.34
C GLY A 53 0.82 6.91 -8.94
N PHE A 54 1.39 7.74 -8.07
CA PHE A 54 0.99 7.86 -6.67
C PHE A 54 1.10 9.32 -6.22
N MET A 55 -0.01 9.91 -5.79
CA MET A 55 -0.11 11.31 -5.39
C MET A 55 -0.95 11.49 -4.13
N LEU A 56 -0.76 12.63 -3.47
CA LEU A 56 -1.65 13.08 -2.42
C LEU A 56 -2.92 13.71 -3.01
N LYS A 57 -4.05 13.56 -2.32
CA LYS A 57 -5.35 14.12 -2.72
C LYS A 57 -5.44 15.64 -2.57
N ASP A 58 -4.59 16.24 -1.75
CA ASP A 58 -4.50 17.69 -1.56
C ASP A 58 -3.65 18.39 -2.63
N ALA A 59 -3.01 17.61 -3.52
CA ALA A 59 -2.27 18.14 -4.64
C ALA A 59 -3.16 19.07 -5.48
N PRO A 60 -2.64 20.23 -5.92
CA PRO A 60 -3.39 21.16 -6.76
C PRO A 60 -3.95 20.47 -8.02
N ALA A 61 -5.16 20.87 -8.42
CA ALA A 61 -5.84 20.26 -9.58
C ALA A 61 -5.02 20.29 -10.88
N HIS A 62 -4.18 21.32 -11.06
CA HIS A 62 -3.31 21.42 -12.22
C HIS A 62 -2.17 20.39 -12.21
N GLU A 63 -1.65 20.05 -11.03
CA GLU A 63 -0.65 18.99 -10.85
C GLU A 63 -1.26 17.62 -11.10
N LEU A 64 -2.48 17.37 -10.60
CA LEU A 64 -3.20 16.14 -10.90
C LEU A 64 -3.44 15.99 -12.41
N ALA A 65 -3.88 17.05 -13.08
CA ALA A 65 -4.09 17.03 -14.52
C ALA A 65 -2.78 16.74 -15.28
N LEU A 66 -1.66 17.29 -14.83
CA LEU A 66 -0.34 17.00 -15.40
C LEU A 66 0.05 15.54 -15.18
N ALA A 67 -0.15 15.02 -13.97
CA ALA A 67 0.13 13.64 -13.62
C ALA A 67 -0.65 12.65 -14.49
N ILE A 68 -1.95 12.90 -14.68
CA ILE A 68 -2.80 12.08 -15.58
C ILE A 68 -2.22 12.05 -16.99
N ARG A 69 -1.86 13.21 -17.55
CA ARG A 69 -1.27 13.28 -18.91
C ARG A 69 0.06 12.53 -19.02
N ARG A 70 0.93 12.67 -18.02
CA ARG A 70 2.21 11.95 -17.96
C ARG A 70 2.01 10.44 -17.82
N THR A 71 1.07 10.02 -16.97
CA THR A 71 0.68 8.62 -16.87
C THR A 71 0.14 8.09 -18.19
N MET A 72 -0.72 8.83 -18.90
CA MET A 72 -1.17 8.45 -20.25
C MET A 72 -0.02 8.26 -21.23
N ALA A 73 1.02 9.11 -21.15
CA ALA A 73 2.25 8.98 -21.95
C ALA A 73 3.14 7.79 -21.57
N GLY A 74 2.77 7.01 -20.55
CA GLY A 74 3.52 5.85 -20.06
C GLY A 74 4.58 6.20 -19.01
N GLU A 75 4.60 7.43 -18.51
CA GLU A 75 5.52 7.81 -17.44
C GLU A 75 5.03 7.35 -16.07
N ARG A 76 5.99 7.10 -15.17
CA ARG A 76 5.70 6.91 -13.74
C ARG A 76 5.69 8.26 -13.04
N VAL A 77 4.61 8.53 -12.31
CA VAL A 77 4.45 9.80 -11.59
C VAL A 77 4.34 9.53 -10.10
N VAL A 78 5.28 10.03 -9.31
CA VAL A 78 5.26 9.88 -7.85
C VAL A 78 5.47 11.25 -7.24
N ASP A 79 4.66 11.56 -6.21
CA ASP A 79 4.88 12.76 -5.40
C ASP A 79 6.32 12.75 -4.82
N PRO A 80 7.11 13.83 -5.02
CA PRO A 80 8.51 13.87 -4.57
C PRO A 80 8.68 13.71 -3.05
N GLY A 81 7.76 14.28 -2.26
CA GLY A 81 7.78 14.17 -0.81
C GLY A 81 7.56 12.73 -0.35
N LEU A 82 6.64 12.02 -1.00
CA LEU A 82 6.38 10.61 -0.74
C LEU A 82 7.53 9.71 -1.18
N ALA A 83 8.13 10.00 -2.35
CA ALA A 83 9.31 9.28 -2.81
C ALA A 83 10.47 9.43 -1.81
N ALA A 84 10.75 10.66 -1.35
CA ALA A 84 11.78 10.93 -0.36
C ALA A 84 11.48 10.20 0.97
N ALA A 85 10.25 10.31 1.48
CA ALA A 85 9.84 9.64 2.70
C ALA A 85 9.96 8.11 2.61
N ALA A 86 9.62 7.52 1.47
CA ALA A 86 9.76 6.08 1.26
C ALA A 86 11.22 5.61 1.18
N LEU A 87 12.10 6.42 0.57
CA LEU A 87 13.53 6.14 0.57
C LEU A 87 14.13 6.25 1.97
N SER A 88 13.69 7.22 2.77
CA SER A 88 14.17 7.42 4.15
C SER A 88 13.65 6.38 5.14
N ALA A 89 12.43 5.87 4.95
CA ALA A 89 11.80 4.93 5.89
C ALA A 89 12.49 3.56 5.95
N GLY A 90 13.30 3.21 4.94
CA GLY A 90 14.03 1.94 4.90
C GLY A 90 13.13 0.70 4.84
N VAL A 91 13.70 -0.45 5.18
CA VAL A 91 12.96 -1.72 5.29
C VAL A 91 12.34 -1.80 6.68
N SER A 92 11.15 -2.43 6.79
CA SER A 92 10.52 -2.72 8.08
C SER A 92 11.54 -3.34 9.05
N PRO A 93 11.66 -2.84 10.29
CA PRO A 93 12.57 -3.40 11.28
C PRO A 93 12.07 -4.76 11.81
N LEU A 94 10.80 -5.09 11.57
CA LEU A 94 10.19 -6.33 12.00
C LEU A 94 10.73 -7.51 11.19
N SER A 95 11.13 -8.55 11.91
CA SER A 95 11.34 -9.89 11.37
C SER A 95 10.03 -10.45 10.80
N GLU A 96 10.16 -11.48 9.96
CA GLU A 96 9.01 -12.17 9.39
C GLU A 96 8.07 -12.71 10.47
N ARG A 97 8.63 -13.21 11.57
CA ARG A 97 7.85 -13.80 12.67
C ARG A 97 7.10 -12.77 13.50
N GLU A 98 7.71 -11.62 13.79
CA GLU A 98 7.02 -10.50 14.45
C GLU A 98 5.86 -9.99 13.58
N ARG A 99 6.07 -9.89 12.26
CA ARG A 99 5.02 -9.51 11.32
C ARG A 99 3.87 -10.50 11.32
N GLU A 100 4.14 -11.81 11.29
CA GLU A 100 3.09 -12.85 11.33
C GLU A 100 2.25 -12.76 12.61
N VAL A 101 2.89 -12.57 13.76
CA VAL A 101 2.23 -12.41 15.06
C VAL A 101 1.33 -11.16 15.07
N LEU A 102 1.83 -10.03 14.56
CA LEU A 102 1.04 -8.80 14.45
C LEU A 102 -0.16 -8.95 13.49
N VAL A 103 0.01 -9.65 12.36
CA VAL A 103 -1.07 -9.91 11.40
C VAL A 103 -2.14 -10.81 12.02
N ALA A 104 -1.74 -11.85 12.75
CA ALA A 104 -2.67 -12.75 13.44
C ALA A 104 -3.49 -12.03 14.53
N GLY A 105 -2.91 -10.99 15.15
CA GLY A 105 -3.59 -10.17 16.15
C GLY A 105 -4.47 -9.04 15.60
N ARG A 106 -4.46 -8.78 14.28
CA ARG A 106 -5.09 -7.60 13.66
C ARG A 106 -6.56 -7.43 14.02
N ASP A 107 -7.29 -8.54 14.10
CA ASP A 107 -8.74 -8.54 14.32
C ASP A 107 -9.10 -8.73 15.82
N GLY A 108 -8.13 -8.46 16.71
CA GLY A 108 -8.32 -8.48 18.17
C GLY A 108 -8.09 -9.84 18.83
N ALA A 109 -7.48 -10.79 18.13
CA ALA A 109 -7.21 -12.13 18.65
C ALA A 109 -6.31 -12.08 19.91
N GLY A 110 -6.67 -12.87 20.92
CA GLY A 110 -5.89 -12.98 22.15
C GLY A 110 -4.57 -13.75 21.96
N ILE A 111 -3.63 -13.58 22.90
CA ILE A 111 -2.31 -14.24 22.87
C ILE A 111 -2.43 -15.77 22.67
N ALA A 112 -3.36 -16.42 23.36
CA ALA A 112 -3.59 -17.86 23.26
C ALA A 112 -4.13 -18.30 21.88
N GLU A 113 -4.93 -17.45 21.24
CA GLU A 113 -5.51 -17.72 19.91
C GLU A 113 -4.43 -17.58 18.84
N ILE A 114 -3.62 -16.52 18.91
CA ILE A 114 -2.46 -16.30 18.04
C ILE A 114 -1.45 -17.44 18.20
N ALA A 115 -1.16 -17.84 19.46
CA ALA A 115 -0.25 -18.94 19.75
C ALA A 115 -0.70 -20.25 19.10
N ARG A 116 -2.00 -20.56 19.18
CA ARG A 116 -2.59 -21.74 18.53
C ARG A 116 -2.53 -21.65 17.01
N ALA A 117 -2.87 -20.50 16.43
CA ALA A 117 -2.88 -20.30 14.98
C ALA A 117 -1.48 -20.40 14.36
N LEU A 118 -0.45 -19.94 15.07
CA LEU A 118 0.92 -19.90 14.58
C LEU A 118 1.80 -21.05 15.11
N PHE A 119 1.23 -22.00 15.88
CA PHE A 119 1.93 -23.11 16.52
C PHE A 119 3.11 -22.64 17.41
N LEU A 120 2.86 -21.62 18.23
CA LEU A 120 3.81 -21.02 19.17
C LEU A 120 3.36 -21.23 20.62
N SER A 121 4.28 -21.01 21.56
CA SER A 121 3.89 -20.85 22.97
C SER A 121 3.32 -19.45 23.20
N GLU A 122 2.41 -19.30 24.17
CA GLU A 122 1.92 -17.97 24.57
C GLU A 122 3.04 -17.03 25.03
N GLY A 123 4.08 -17.57 25.68
CA GLY A 123 5.27 -16.80 26.06
C GLY A 123 6.03 -16.27 24.86
N THR A 124 6.17 -17.08 23.81
CA THR A 124 6.80 -16.66 22.54
C THR A 124 6.00 -15.57 21.85
N VAL A 125 4.66 -15.67 21.83
CA VAL A 125 3.79 -14.62 21.28
C VAL A 125 3.92 -13.32 22.07
N ARG A 126 3.95 -13.36 23.42
CA ARG A 126 4.22 -12.17 24.23
C ARG A 126 5.56 -11.53 23.90
N ASN A 127 6.60 -12.34 23.73
CA ASN A 127 7.93 -11.81 23.41
C ASN A 127 7.96 -11.08 22.07
N TYR A 128 7.19 -11.54 21.07
CA TYR A 128 7.07 -10.86 19.78
C TYR A 128 6.14 -9.63 19.79
N LEU A 129 5.27 -9.50 20.80
CA LEU A 129 4.34 -8.37 20.97
C LEU A 129 4.81 -7.32 22.00
N SER A 130 5.93 -7.58 22.68
CA SER A 130 6.53 -6.67 23.68
C SER A 130 7.44 -5.66 23.01
#